data_AF-A0A8T3LU76-F1
#
_entry.id   AF-A0A8T3LU76-F1
#
_cell.length_a   1.000
_cell.length_b   1.000
_cell.length_c   1.000
_cell.angle_alpha   90.00
_cell.angle_beta   90.00
_cell.angle_gamma   90.00
#
_symmetry.space_group_name_H-M   'P 1'
#
loop_
_entity.id
_entity.type
_entity.pdbx_description
1 polymer ?
#
loop_
_entity_poly.entity_id
_entity_poly.type
_entity_poly.pdbx_seq_one_letter_code
_entity_poly.pdbx_strand_id
1 'polypeptide(L)'
;MTRFAKLAVAAAVATFVLIAIGGLVRATDSGLGCPDWPLCFGNWLPPADLHAWIEHSHRLTAAVFVGPLVGAVALITVVSHRRRDLPLLVAAVAAGALVIVQSLLGAAVVLEGLAAELVTAHLGMALTVFAAVIFIAERAIHGPMPAAHARPSLTRLVAIGTVAIGAQMLLGSWVTGHQAGLSYADFPLMDGALLPAMVGSEQAVHFAHRAMSVLVATLVVWSSIAILRSTDAPHARRLAAATVILVVIQIALGGLNVVSRLSALFVVPHLAVGAALWGASVWLLLATRRLRPAEVKAPEPGHLGTLRAYVALTKPRIIELLLVTTVPTMVLAAGGIPSVWLMVAVVIGGTLAAGGANAINMYVDRDIDDLMRRTRHRPLPRHSISPRSALIFGIALSCFAFAWLAITVNLLSAVLATSAIAFYVFVYTMWLKRTTPQNIVIGGAAGCVPVLVAWAAVTGEVGLPALVLFAIVFYWTPPHFWALALRYRGDYAAARVPMLPVVRGEAETARQIVLYTVALIAVSLLLLPAAGMGWIYLVAAVVLGGFFLRSALLLRADAANGRAAISLFRHSISYLTLLFAAVAADALLRFPLA
;
A
#
# COMPACT_ATOMS: atom_id res chain seq x y z
N MET A 1 -18.79 -33.07 4.45
CA MET A 1 -17.87 -33.53 5.51
C MET A 1 -18.34 -34.88 6.05
N THR A 2 -17.43 -35.83 6.29
CA THR A 2 -17.72 -37.13 6.90
C THR A 2 -18.07 -36.98 8.40
N ARG A 3 -18.63 -38.03 9.03
CA ARG A 3 -18.91 -38.03 10.49
C ARG A 3 -17.64 -37.81 11.31
N PHE A 4 -16.53 -38.46 10.94
CA PHE A 4 -15.24 -38.29 11.59
C PHE A 4 -14.69 -36.86 11.42
N ALA A 5 -14.80 -36.26 10.24
CA ALA A 5 -14.39 -34.87 10.02
C ALA A 5 -15.19 -33.88 10.89
N LYS A 6 -16.49 -34.10 11.07
CA LYS A 6 -17.32 -33.29 11.98
C LYS A 6 -16.84 -33.42 13.43
N LEU A 7 -16.52 -34.64 13.88
CA LEU A 7 -16.01 -34.89 15.23
C LEU A 7 -14.65 -34.19 15.48
N ALA A 8 -13.72 -34.29 14.53
CA ALA A 8 -12.42 -33.63 14.63
C ALA A 8 -12.53 -32.09 14.65
N VAL A 9 -13.43 -31.51 13.84
CA VAL A 9 -13.71 -30.07 13.91
C VAL A 9 -14.37 -29.68 15.23
N ALA A 10 -15.31 -30.48 15.75
CA ALA A 10 -15.91 -30.23 17.06
C ALA A 10 -14.86 -30.26 18.18
N ALA A 11 -13.89 -31.19 18.12
CA ALA A 11 -12.78 -31.23 19.05
C ALA A 11 -11.88 -29.98 18.96
N ALA A 12 -11.58 -29.50 17.75
CA ALA A 12 -10.82 -28.26 17.57
C ALA A 12 -11.55 -27.04 18.16
N VAL A 13 -12.85 -26.91 17.88
CA VAL A 13 -13.69 -25.83 18.42
C VAL A 13 -13.79 -25.91 19.94
N ALA A 14 -14.02 -27.10 20.51
CA ALA A 14 -14.10 -27.30 21.95
C ALA A 14 -12.76 -26.97 22.65
N THR A 15 -11.64 -27.35 22.03
CA THR A 15 -10.29 -26.99 22.53
C THR A 15 -10.08 -25.47 22.51
N PHE A 16 -10.48 -24.79 21.43
CA PHE A 16 -10.42 -23.34 21.33
C PHE A 16 -11.26 -22.65 22.43
N VAL A 17 -12.52 -23.08 22.61
CA VAL A 17 -13.41 -22.53 23.63
C VAL A 17 -12.82 -22.75 25.02
N LEU A 18 -12.23 -23.91 25.29
CA LEU A 18 -11.59 -24.19 26.58
C LEU A 18 -10.40 -23.25 26.84
N ILE A 19 -9.56 -22.98 25.83
CA ILE A 19 -8.46 -22.00 25.94
C ILE A 19 -9.01 -20.60 26.29
N ALA A 20 -10.12 -20.19 25.65
CA ALA A 20 -10.76 -18.91 25.95
C ALA A 20 -11.33 -18.84 27.39
N ILE A 21 -11.95 -19.93 27.87
CA ILE A 21 -12.42 -20.05 29.26
C ILE A 21 -11.24 -19.98 30.24
N GLY A 22 -10.10 -20.61 29.92
CA GLY A 22 -8.88 -20.48 30.74
C GLY A 22 -8.41 -19.03 30.86
N GLY A 23 -8.58 -18.23 29.81
CA GLY A 23 -8.38 -16.78 29.85
C GLY A 23 -9.30 -16.06 30.83
N LEU A 24 -10.57 -16.47 30.92
CA LEU A 24 -11.52 -15.93 31.89
C LEU A 24 -11.10 -16.26 33.33
N VAL A 25 -10.65 -17.49 33.60
CA VAL A 25 -10.14 -17.89 34.92
C VAL A 25 -9.00 -16.96 35.35
N ARG A 26 -8.05 -16.67 34.44
CA ARG A 26 -6.93 -15.77 34.74
C ARG A 26 -7.35 -14.30 34.85
N ALA A 27 -8.20 -13.80 33.96
CA ALA A 27 -8.61 -12.39 33.93
C ALA A 27 -9.52 -11.98 35.09
N THR A 28 -10.08 -12.97 35.81
CA THR A 28 -10.91 -12.77 37.01
C THR A 28 -10.16 -13.12 38.30
N ASP A 29 -8.84 -13.39 38.21
CA ASP A 29 -7.99 -13.85 39.31
C ASP A 29 -8.51 -15.11 40.02
N SER A 30 -9.32 -15.92 39.32
CA SER A 30 -9.94 -17.12 39.87
C SER A 30 -9.01 -18.35 39.88
N GLY A 31 -7.77 -18.24 39.39
CA GLY A 31 -6.86 -19.38 39.20
C GLY A 31 -6.37 -20.08 40.47
N LEU A 32 -6.76 -19.58 41.65
CA LEU A 32 -6.53 -20.22 42.97
C LEU A 32 -7.84 -20.31 43.78
N GLY A 33 -8.99 -20.27 43.10
CA GLY A 33 -10.31 -20.46 43.72
C GLY A 33 -10.50 -21.87 44.31
N CYS A 34 -9.71 -22.85 43.87
CA CYS A 34 -9.68 -24.22 44.39
C CYS A 34 -8.25 -24.61 44.81
N PRO A 35 -7.97 -24.81 46.11
CA PRO A 35 -6.61 -24.99 46.63
C PRO A 35 -6.00 -26.38 46.35
N ASP A 36 -6.82 -27.37 46.06
CA ASP A 36 -6.46 -28.76 45.81
C ASP A 36 -6.80 -29.17 44.37
N TRP A 37 -6.30 -30.34 43.93
CA TRP A 37 -6.56 -30.92 42.62
C TRP A 37 -6.57 -32.46 42.74
N PRO A 38 -7.49 -33.20 42.09
CA PRO A 38 -8.50 -32.76 41.12
C PRO A 38 -9.79 -32.20 41.75
N LEU A 39 -9.92 -32.29 43.07
CA LEU A 39 -11.08 -31.80 43.82
C LEU A 39 -10.99 -30.28 44.07
N CYS A 40 -12.01 -29.71 44.70
CA CYS A 40 -12.05 -28.33 45.18
C CYS A 40 -12.55 -28.32 46.62
N PHE A 41 -11.71 -27.89 47.57
CA PHE A 41 -11.92 -28.02 49.00
C PHE A 41 -12.28 -29.46 49.42
N GLY A 42 -11.57 -30.45 48.85
CA GLY A 42 -11.80 -31.87 49.11
C GLY A 42 -13.11 -32.44 48.54
N ASN A 43 -13.85 -31.67 47.72
CA ASN A 43 -15.14 -32.06 47.18
C ASN A 43 -15.19 -31.94 45.63
N TRP A 44 -16.10 -32.69 45.00
CA TRP A 44 -16.37 -32.58 43.56
C TRP A 44 -17.26 -31.39 43.19
N LEU A 45 -18.01 -30.86 44.15
CA LEU A 45 -18.75 -29.62 43.98
C LEU A 45 -18.05 -28.55 44.80
N PRO A 46 -17.68 -27.42 44.19
CA PRO A 46 -17.05 -26.33 44.92
C PRO A 46 -18.06 -25.71 45.90
N PRO A 47 -17.59 -25.01 46.95
CA PRO A 47 -18.46 -24.20 47.81
C PRO A 47 -19.20 -23.12 47.00
N ALA A 48 -20.17 -22.45 47.62
CA ALA A 48 -20.90 -21.33 47.01
C ALA A 48 -20.03 -20.06 46.90
N ASP A 49 -18.87 -20.16 46.25
CA ASP A 49 -17.92 -19.10 45.96
C ASP A 49 -17.71 -18.95 44.45
N LEU A 50 -17.79 -17.72 43.95
CA LEU A 50 -17.75 -17.46 42.51
C LEU A 50 -16.42 -17.87 41.87
N HIS A 51 -15.29 -17.60 42.53
CA HIS A 51 -13.96 -17.89 42.00
C HIS A 51 -13.71 -19.40 41.96
N ALA A 52 -14.11 -20.12 43.01
CA ALA A 52 -14.10 -21.58 43.05
C ALA A 52 -14.94 -22.19 41.92
N TRP A 53 -16.13 -21.64 41.64
CA TRP A 53 -16.96 -22.09 40.52
C TRP A 53 -16.35 -21.80 39.15
N ILE A 54 -15.78 -20.61 38.94
CA ILE A 54 -15.12 -20.25 37.67
C ILE A 54 -13.95 -21.21 37.39
N GLU A 55 -13.11 -21.46 38.39
CA GLU A 55 -11.97 -22.36 38.23
C GLU A 55 -12.39 -23.83 38.07
N HIS A 56 -13.24 -24.33 38.97
CA HIS A 56 -13.66 -25.72 38.95
C HIS A 56 -14.44 -26.07 37.68
N SER A 57 -15.28 -25.16 37.17
CA SER A 57 -16.02 -25.38 35.91
C SER A 57 -15.07 -25.51 34.70
N HIS A 58 -13.98 -24.74 34.66
CA HIS A 58 -12.95 -24.87 33.62
C HIS A 58 -12.26 -26.24 33.70
N ARG A 59 -11.84 -26.67 34.91
CA ARG A 59 -11.21 -27.98 35.15
C ARG A 59 -12.14 -29.13 34.78
N LEU A 60 -13.41 -29.07 35.18
CA LEU A 60 -14.41 -30.09 34.90
C LEU A 60 -14.71 -30.18 33.40
N THR A 61 -14.83 -29.03 32.72
CA THR A 61 -15.03 -29.00 31.25
C THR A 61 -13.84 -29.62 30.52
N ALA A 62 -12.61 -29.37 30.98
CA ALA A 62 -11.43 -30.01 30.42
C ALA A 62 -11.45 -31.53 30.61
N ALA A 63 -11.73 -32.00 31.84
CA ALA A 63 -11.64 -33.42 32.20
C ALA A 63 -12.79 -34.28 31.66
N VAL A 64 -14.02 -33.77 31.67
CA VAL A 64 -15.23 -34.56 31.36
C VAL A 64 -15.67 -34.41 29.91
N PHE A 65 -15.32 -33.30 29.25
CA PHE A 65 -15.77 -33.02 27.89
C PHE A 65 -14.63 -32.96 26.89
N VAL A 66 -13.73 -31.98 26.99
CA VAL A 66 -12.73 -31.72 25.94
C VAL A 66 -11.68 -32.82 25.87
N GLY A 67 -11.16 -33.27 27.00
CA GLY A 67 -10.17 -34.33 27.08
C GLY A 67 -10.67 -35.64 26.46
N PRO A 68 -11.83 -36.18 26.88
CA PRO A 68 -12.43 -37.36 26.27
C PRO A 68 -12.76 -37.18 24.79
N LEU A 69 -13.19 -36.00 24.36
CA LEU A 69 -13.46 -35.70 22.95
C LEU A 69 -12.18 -35.77 22.10
N VAL A 70 -11.08 -35.17 22.55
CA VAL A 70 -9.78 -35.26 21.87
C VAL A 70 -9.24 -36.68 21.91
N GLY A 71 -9.38 -37.38 23.04
CA GLY A 71 -9.02 -38.79 23.19
C GLY A 71 -9.78 -39.71 22.25
N ALA A 72 -11.08 -39.47 22.06
CA ALA A 72 -11.92 -40.20 21.10
C ALA A 72 -11.47 -39.96 19.65
N VAL A 73 -11.18 -38.70 19.28
CA VAL A 73 -10.63 -38.37 17.96
C VAL A 73 -9.29 -39.08 17.73
N ALA A 74 -8.40 -39.08 18.72
CA ALA A 74 -7.11 -39.77 18.66
C ALA A 74 -7.29 -41.29 18.51
N LEU A 75 -8.12 -41.92 19.35
CA LEU A 75 -8.39 -43.35 19.32
C LEU A 75 -9.00 -43.80 17.99
N ILE A 76 -10.03 -43.09 17.50
CA ILE A 76 -10.66 -43.39 16.21
C ILE A 76 -9.65 -43.24 15.07
N THR A 77 -8.77 -42.23 15.13
CA THR A 77 -7.70 -42.07 14.14
C THR A 77 -6.77 -43.29 14.13
N VAL A 78 -6.30 -43.71 15.30
CA VAL A 78 -5.40 -44.87 15.44
C VAL A 78 -6.07 -46.16 14.96
N VAL A 79 -7.30 -46.43 15.40
CA VAL A 79 -8.01 -47.68 15.05
C VAL A 79 -8.37 -47.73 13.57
N SER A 80 -8.94 -46.65 13.03
CA SER A 80 -9.50 -46.64 11.67
C SER A 80 -8.49 -46.29 10.58
N HIS A 81 -7.35 -45.68 10.90
CA HIS A 81 -6.39 -45.16 9.89
C HIS A 81 -4.94 -45.68 10.06
N ARG A 82 -4.69 -46.67 10.95
CA ARG A 82 -3.35 -47.23 11.26
C ARG A 82 -2.48 -47.65 10.08
N ARG A 83 -3.04 -47.96 8.90
CA ARG A 83 -2.30 -48.47 7.73
C ARG A 83 -2.15 -47.48 6.58
N ARG A 84 -2.57 -46.21 6.74
CA ARG A 84 -2.73 -45.29 5.60
C ARG A 84 -1.87 -44.02 5.65
N ASP A 85 -1.51 -43.52 6.83
CA ASP A 85 -0.96 -42.16 6.95
C ASP A 85 -0.17 -41.95 8.27
N LEU A 86 1.15 -42.15 8.23
CA LEU A 86 2.01 -42.06 9.43
C LEU A 86 1.96 -40.67 10.11
N PRO A 87 2.06 -39.53 9.40
CA PRO A 87 1.92 -38.21 10.02
C PRO A 87 0.60 -38.00 10.79
N LEU A 88 -0.52 -38.52 10.27
CA LEU A 88 -1.81 -38.46 10.95
C LEU A 88 -1.82 -39.29 12.23
N LEU A 89 -1.21 -40.47 12.22
CA LEU A 89 -1.09 -41.32 13.41
C LEU A 89 -0.21 -40.68 14.49
N VAL A 90 0.94 -40.12 14.10
CA VAL A 90 1.83 -39.41 15.02
C VAL A 90 1.09 -38.25 15.68
N ALA A 91 0.36 -37.44 14.90
CA ALA A 91 -0.41 -36.32 15.45
C ALA A 91 -1.53 -36.78 16.39
N ALA A 92 -2.22 -37.89 16.09
CA ALA A 92 -3.27 -38.44 16.95
C ALA A 92 -2.73 -38.96 18.28
N VAL A 93 -1.65 -39.75 18.24
CA VAL A 93 -0.99 -40.26 19.45
C VAL A 93 -0.45 -39.11 20.28
N ALA A 94 0.20 -38.14 19.64
CA ALA A 94 0.71 -36.95 20.32
C ALA A 94 -0.43 -36.14 20.96
N ALA A 95 -1.55 -35.90 20.27
CA ALA A 95 -2.68 -35.17 20.83
C ALA A 95 -3.26 -35.89 22.07
N GLY A 96 -3.45 -37.21 22.01
CA GLY A 96 -3.93 -37.99 23.15
C GLY A 96 -2.98 -37.94 24.35
N ALA A 97 -1.68 -38.10 24.12
CA ALA A 97 -0.66 -38.02 25.16
C ALA A 97 -0.55 -36.60 25.76
N LEU A 98 -0.54 -35.57 24.92
CA LEU A 98 -0.43 -34.18 25.35
C LEU A 98 -1.62 -33.73 26.19
N VAL A 99 -2.84 -34.23 25.96
CA VAL A 99 -4.00 -33.93 26.83
C VAL A 99 -3.81 -34.45 28.26
N ILE A 100 -3.15 -35.60 28.43
CA ILE A 100 -2.84 -36.14 29.76
C ILE A 100 -1.79 -35.26 30.44
N VAL A 101 -0.70 -34.96 29.72
CA VAL A 101 0.37 -34.08 30.23
C VAL A 101 -0.17 -32.68 30.56
N GLN A 102 -1.09 -32.16 29.74
CA GLN A 102 -1.73 -30.87 29.95
C GLN A 102 -2.54 -30.82 31.26
N SER A 103 -3.24 -31.90 31.61
CA SER A 103 -3.96 -32.01 32.87
C SER A 103 -3.01 -32.02 34.07
N LEU A 104 -1.88 -32.74 33.98
CA LEU A 104 -0.85 -32.78 35.02
C LEU A 104 -0.16 -31.42 35.19
N LEU A 105 0.14 -30.74 34.09
CA LEU A 105 0.71 -29.39 34.10
C LEU A 105 -0.28 -28.38 34.67
N GLY A 106 -1.58 -28.53 34.39
CA GLY A 106 -2.64 -27.74 35.00
C GLY A 106 -2.72 -27.93 36.53
N ALA A 107 -2.53 -29.17 37.01
CA ALA A 107 -2.43 -29.43 38.45
C ALA A 107 -1.22 -28.73 39.07
N ALA A 108 -0.05 -28.80 38.42
CA ALA A 108 1.17 -28.12 38.86
C ALA A 108 0.99 -26.59 38.93
N VAL A 109 0.31 -25.98 37.96
CA VAL A 109 0.01 -24.54 37.96
C VAL A 109 -0.73 -24.10 39.24
N VAL A 110 -1.67 -24.91 39.71
CA VAL A 110 -2.45 -24.64 40.93
C VAL A 110 -1.59 -24.82 42.18
N LEU A 111 -0.89 -25.96 42.26
CA LEU A 111 -0.11 -26.34 43.44
C LEU A 111 1.09 -25.40 43.67
N GLU A 112 1.63 -24.83 42.61
CA GLU A 112 2.78 -23.90 42.64
C GLU A 112 2.36 -22.42 42.60
N GLY A 113 1.09 -22.11 42.92
CA GLY A 113 0.66 -20.72 43.11
C GLY A 113 0.72 -19.85 41.85
N LEU A 114 0.42 -20.40 40.67
CA LEU A 114 0.40 -19.69 39.38
C LEU A 114 1.76 -19.16 38.91
N ALA A 115 2.86 -19.88 39.18
CA ALA A 115 4.19 -19.54 38.65
C ALA A 115 4.15 -19.23 37.14
N ALA A 116 4.72 -18.10 36.73
CA ALA A 116 4.59 -17.56 35.38
C ALA A 116 5.10 -18.52 34.30
N GLU A 117 6.15 -19.28 34.62
CA GLU A 117 6.74 -20.33 33.80
C GLU A 117 5.75 -21.46 33.55
N LEU A 118 5.09 -21.95 34.60
CA LEU A 118 4.15 -23.06 34.51
C LEU A 118 2.88 -22.64 33.76
N VAL A 119 2.36 -21.44 34.03
CA VAL A 119 1.19 -20.89 33.31
C VAL A 119 1.50 -20.73 31.82
N THR A 120 2.69 -20.21 31.49
CA THR A 120 3.12 -20.03 30.09
C THR A 120 3.35 -21.37 29.40
N ALA A 121 3.96 -22.34 30.08
CA ALA A 121 4.11 -23.70 29.59
C ALA A 121 2.74 -24.37 29.35
N HIS A 122 1.79 -24.17 30.26
CA HIS A 122 0.43 -24.69 30.15
C HIS A 122 -0.28 -24.12 28.92
N LEU A 123 -0.17 -22.81 28.67
CA LEU A 123 -0.70 -22.21 27.44
C LEU A 123 -0.02 -22.78 26.18
N GLY A 124 1.31 -22.88 26.17
CA GLY A 124 2.06 -23.40 25.02
C GLY A 124 1.70 -24.85 24.66
N MET A 125 1.47 -25.68 25.67
CA MET A 125 0.99 -27.04 25.47
C MET A 125 -0.48 -27.07 25.02
N ALA A 126 -1.34 -26.20 25.55
CA ALA A 126 -2.72 -26.04 25.07
C ALA A 126 -2.76 -25.70 23.57
N LEU A 127 -1.93 -24.75 23.14
CA LEU A 127 -1.78 -24.38 21.74
C LEU A 127 -1.32 -25.61 20.94
N THR A 128 -0.31 -26.33 21.40
CA THR A 128 0.20 -27.52 20.69
C THR A 128 -0.87 -28.60 20.50
N VAL A 129 -1.69 -28.89 21.53
CA VAL A 129 -2.88 -29.75 21.41
C VAL A 129 -3.84 -29.20 20.35
N PHE A 130 -4.13 -27.89 20.40
CA PHE A 130 -5.02 -27.24 19.46
C PHE A 130 -4.53 -27.35 18.00
N ALA A 131 -3.23 -27.15 17.73
CA ALA A 131 -2.65 -27.38 16.39
C ALA A 131 -2.74 -28.83 15.96
N ALA A 132 -2.49 -29.79 16.86
CA ALA A 132 -2.59 -31.21 16.54
C ALA A 132 -4.02 -31.59 16.14
N VAL A 133 -5.03 -31.07 16.84
CA VAL A 133 -6.44 -31.33 16.52
C VAL A 133 -6.86 -30.60 15.23
N ILE A 134 -6.39 -29.37 14.98
CA ILE A 134 -6.58 -28.69 13.68
C ILE A 134 -5.97 -29.52 12.55
N PHE A 135 -4.78 -30.06 12.75
CA PHE A 135 -4.13 -30.93 11.77
C PHE A 135 -5.01 -32.15 11.49
N ILE A 136 -5.46 -32.88 12.51
CA ILE A 136 -6.34 -34.05 12.34
C ILE A 136 -7.65 -33.67 11.62
N ALA A 137 -8.26 -32.54 11.98
CA ALA A 137 -9.47 -32.04 11.32
C ALA A 137 -9.24 -31.72 9.84
N GLU A 138 -8.12 -31.06 9.52
CA GLU A 138 -7.72 -30.75 8.15
C GLU A 138 -7.54 -32.04 7.32
N ARG A 139 -6.83 -33.03 7.87
CA ARG A 139 -6.63 -34.36 7.26
C ARG A 139 -7.97 -35.05 7.02
N ALA A 140 -8.87 -35.00 7.99
CA ALA A 140 -10.18 -35.64 7.91
C ALA A 140 -11.10 -35.00 6.85
N ILE A 141 -10.96 -33.70 6.59
CA ILE A 141 -11.75 -32.97 5.59
C ILE A 141 -11.21 -33.18 4.19
N HIS A 142 -9.89 -33.07 4.01
CA HIS A 142 -9.27 -32.98 2.68
C HIS A 142 -8.45 -34.21 2.27
N GLY A 143 -8.34 -35.22 3.15
CA GLY A 143 -7.61 -36.46 2.88
C GLY A 143 -6.09 -36.34 3.00
N PRO A 144 -5.32 -37.30 2.43
CA PRO A 144 -3.87 -37.34 2.49
C PRO A 144 -3.16 -36.09 1.92
N MET A 145 -1.90 -35.88 2.27
CA MET A 145 -1.17 -34.62 2.03
C MET A 145 -0.39 -34.89 0.75
N PRO A 146 -0.32 -33.95 -0.19
CA PRO A 146 0.56 -34.09 -1.34
C PRO A 146 2.01 -34.33 -0.87
N ALA A 147 2.72 -35.26 -1.52
CA ALA A 147 4.12 -35.56 -1.19
C ALA A 147 5.06 -34.38 -1.52
N ALA A 148 4.72 -33.58 -2.55
CA ALA A 148 5.50 -32.44 -2.98
C ALA A 148 4.78 -31.11 -2.70
N HIS A 149 5.54 -30.13 -2.20
CA HIS A 149 5.05 -28.78 -1.96
C HIS A 149 5.16 -27.97 -3.26
N ALA A 150 4.03 -27.63 -3.88
CA ALA A 150 4.07 -26.84 -5.11
C ALA A 150 4.64 -25.42 -4.93
N ARG A 151 4.62 -24.89 -3.68
CA ARG A 151 5.06 -23.53 -3.34
C ARG A 151 5.82 -23.51 -2.00
N PRO A 152 7.09 -23.95 -1.97
CA PRO A 152 7.83 -24.13 -0.73
C PRO A 152 8.20 -22.81 -0.05
N SER A 153 8.51 -21.75 -0.82
CA SER A 153 8.83 -20.42 -0.28
C SER A 153 7.63 -19.79 0.45
N LEU A 154 6.44 -19.85 -0.16
CA LEU A 154 5.20 -19.33 0.43
C LEU A 154 4.80 -20.12 1.68
N THR A 155 4.92 -21.45 1.63
CA THR A 155 4.67 -22.32 2.79
C THR A 155 5.64 -22.00 3.93
N ARG A 156 6.93 -21.78 3.63
CA ARG A 156 7.94 -21.39 4.62
C ARG A 156 7.61 -20.03 5.23
N LEU A 157 7.20 -19.05 4.43
CA LEU A 157 6.82 -17.72 4.91
C LEU A 157 5.64 -17.79 5.89
N VAL A 158 4.58 -18.52 5.53
CA VAL A 158 3.42 -18.73 6.43
C VAL A 158 3.84 -19.50 7.69
N ALA A 159 4.73 -20.50 7.57
CA ALA A 159 5.23 -21.25 8.72
C ALA A 159 5.98 -20.36 9.73
N ILE A 160 6.86 -19.48 9.25
CA ILE A 160 7.57 -18.51 10.10
C ILE A 160 6.54 -17.60 10.80
N GLY A 161 5.52 -17.13 10.07
CA GLY A 161 4.43 -16.34 10.62
C GLY A 161 3.66 -17.06 11.73
N THR A 162 3.27 -18.31 11.51
CA THR A 162 2.57 -19.15 12.49
C THR A 162 3.40 -19.39 13.76
N VAL A 163 4.69 -19.68 13.60
CA VAL A 163 5.60 -19.85 14.75
C VAL A 163 5.76 -18.53 15.51
N ALA A 164 5.88 -17.40 14.80
CA ALA A 164 6.00 -16.09 15.42
C ALA A 164 4.73 -15.68 16.19
N ILE A 165 3.53 -16.01 15.69
CA ILE A 165 2.28 -15.82 16.45
C ILE A 165 2.30 -16.67 17.72
N GLY A 166 2.74 -17.93 17.64
CA GLY A 166 2.84 -18.81 18.81
C GLY A 166 3.78 -18.25 19.87
N ALA A 167 4.98 -17.80 19.45
CA ALA A 167 5.94 -17.12 20.33
C ALA A 167 5.36 -15.84 20.95
N GLN A 168 4.60 -15.05 20.18
CA GLN A 168 3.91 -13.86 20.67
C GLN A 168 2.86 -14.18 21.73
N MET A 169 2.13 -15.30 21.60
CA MET A 169 1.17 -15.74 22.62
C MET A 169 1.87 -16.13 23.92
N LEU A 170 3.01 -16.82 23.84
CA LEU A 170 3.82 -17.16 25.02
C LEU A 170 4.39 -15.90 25.69
N LEU A 171 4.90 -14.96 24.90
CA LEU A 171 5.38 -13.68 25.39
C LEU A 171 4.25 -12.86 26.05
N GLY A 172 3.03 -12.89 25.49
CA GLY A 172 1.84 -12.29 26.11
C GLY A 172 1.47 -12.95 27.45
N SER A 173 1.54 -14.27 27.54
CA SER A 173 1.36 -14.99 28.82
C SER A 173 2.43 -14.60 29.83
N TRP A 174 3.68 -14.44 29.39
CA TRP A 174 4.80 -14.03 30.22
C TRP A 174 4.62 -12.62 30.79
N VAL A 175 4.14 -11.66 29.97
CA VAL A 175 3.74 -10.30 30.41
C VAL A 175 2.73 -10.38 31.54
N THR A 176 1.67 -11.18 31.38
CA THR A 176 0.62 -11.35 32.39
C THR A 176 1.11 -12.05 33.65
N GLY A 177 2.01 -13.03 33.51
CA GLY A 177 2.61 -13.74 34.64
C GLY A 177 3.47 -12.83 35.52
N HIS A 178 4.19 -11.90 34.91
CA HIS A 178 5.05 -10.91 35.58
C HIS A 178 4.33 -9.59 35.90
N GLN A 179 2.99 -9.54 35.77
CA GLN A 179 2.18 -8.34 36.02
C GLN A 179 2.61 -7.10 35.22
N ALA A 180 3.32 -7.28 34.10
CA ALA A 180 3.88 -6.19 33.29
C ALA A 180 2.86 -5.54 32.33
N GLY A 181 1.58 -5.95 32.38
CA GLY A 181 0.55 -5.52 31.41
C GLY A 181 0.24 -4.02 31.42
N LEU A 182 0.59 -3.30 32.50
CA LEU A 182 0.41 -1.85 32.64
C LEU A 182 1.72 -1.08 32.84
N SER A 183 2.86 -1.67 32.49
CA SER A 183 4.16 -0.96 32.56
C SER A 183 4.25 0.28 31.67
N TYR A 184 3.32 0.44 30.71
CA TYR A 184 3.09 1.66 29.93
C TYR A 184 1.60 1.96 29.92
N ALA A 185 1.21 3.20 30.20
CA ALA A 185 -0.18 3.57 30.46
C ALA A 185 -0.96 4.03 29.21
N ASP A 186 -0.29 4.23 28.08
CA ASP A 186 -0.88 4.69 26.83
C ASP A 186 -0.68 3.69 25.66
N PHE A 187 -1.37 3.99 24.56
CA PHE A 187 -1.32 3.28 23.29
C PHE A 187 -1.58 4.29 22.16
N PRO A 188 -0.84 4.26 21.03
CA PRO A 188 0.16 3.26 20.63
C PRO A 188 1.58 3.54 21.15
N LEU A 189 1.79 4.70 21.79
CA LEU A 189 3.07 5.06 22.42
C LEU A 189 3.28 4.26 23.71
N MET A 190 4.42 4.49 24.36
CA MET A 190 4.82 3.89 25.63
C MET A 190 5.28 5.01 26.55
N ASP A 191 4.30 5.61 27.23
CA ASP A 191 4.36 6.84 28.02
C ASP A 191 4.86 8.04 27.21
N GLY A 192 4.21 8.29 26.06
CA GLY A 192 4.51 9.41 25.18
C GLY A 192 5.71 9.20 24.24
N ALA A 193 6.41 8.06 24.31
CA ALA A 193 7.55 7.74 23.44
C ALA A 193 7.34 6.46 22.63
N LEU A 194 7.91 6.40 21.42
CA LEU A 194 7.98 5.15 20.62
C LEU A 194 9.08 4.21 21.11
N LEU A 195 10.12 4.75 21.74
CA LEU A 195 11.25 4.03 22.30
C LEU A 195 11.52 4.60 23.71
N PRO A 196 10.78 4.14 24.73
CA PRO A 196 10.95 4.63 26.09
C PRO A 196 12.28 4.15 26.68
N ALA A 197 12.79 4.88 27.67
CA ALA A 197 13.87 4.37 28.51
C ALA A 197 13.32 3.22 29.38
N MET A 198 13.91 2.03 29.27
CA MET A 198 13.48 0.86 30.05
C MET A 198 14.20 0.85 31.40
N VAL A 199 13.48 1.14 32.47
CA VAL A 199 13.96 1.16 33.86
C VAL A 199 13.36 -0.04 34.60
N GLY A 200 13.67 -1.27 34.14
CA GLY A 200 13.25 -2.51 34.81
C GLY A 200 12.90 -3.65 33.86
N SER A 201 12.81 -4.86 34.42
CA SER A 201 12.48 -6.09 33.67
C SER A 201 11.04 -6.10 33.15
N GLU A 202 10.08 -5.58 33.90
CA GLU A 202 8.67 -5.51 33.49
C GLU A 202 8.47 -4.64 32.25
N GLN A 203 9.03 -3.43 32.25
CA GLN A 203 9.03 -2.52 31.10
C GLN A 203 9.71 -3.15 29.88
N ALA A 204 10.79 -3.91 30.08
CA ALA A 204 11.47 -4.61 28.99
C ALA A 204 10.61 -5.73 28.38
N VAL A 205 9.91 -6.51 29.20
CA VAL A 205 9.02 -7.58 28.74
C VAL A 205 7.79 -7.00 28.02
N HIS A 206 7.16 -5.95 28.55
CA HIS A 206 6.03 -5.29 27.90
C HIS A 206 6.45 -4.61 26.58
N PHE A 207 7.63 -3.98 26.55
CA PHE A 207 8.21 -3.42 25.32
C PHE A 207 8.44 -4.52 24.28
N ALA A 208 9.07 -5.64 24.69
CA ALA A 208 9.32 -6.77 23.80
C ALA A 208 8.03 -7.32 23.20
N HIS A 209 6.96 -7.45 24.01
CA HIS A 209 5.65 -7.85 23.52
C HIS A 209 5.11 -6.90 22.45
N ARG A 210 5.15 -5.59 22.68
CA ARG A 210 4.69 -4.58 21.71
C ARG A 210 5.54 -4.58 20.45
N ALA A 211 6.87 -4.56 20.56
CA ALA A 211 7.78 -4.54 19.44
C ALA A 211 7.67 -5.81 18.57
N MET A 212 7.64 -6.99 19.19
CA MET A 212 7.45 -8.26 18.49
C MET A 212 6.07 -8.34 17.82
N SER A 213 5.03 -7.73 18.42
CA SER A 213 3.69 -7.70 17.81
C SER A 213 3.67 -6.97 16.45
N VAL A 214 4.47 -5.91 16.28
CA VAL A 214 4.60 -5.18 15.02
C VAL A 214 5.25 -6.07 13.95
N LEU A 215 6.31 -6.79 14.33
CA LEU A 215 6.98 -7.74 13.44
C LEU A 215 6.05 -8.88 13.03
N VAL A 216 5.34 -9.47 14.00
CA VAL A 216 4.36 -10.55 13.79
C VAL A 216 3.22 -10.07 12.88
N ALA A 217 2.62 -8.92 13.16
CA ALA A 217 1.56 -8.35 12.34
C ALA A 217 2.03 -8.11 10.90
N THR A 218 3.22 -7.54 10.72
CA THR A 218 3.82 -7.31 9.40
C THR A 218 4.01 -8.61 8.63
N LEU A 219 4.60 -9.62 9.28
CA LEU A 219 4.87 -10.93 8.68
C LEU A 219 3.57 -11.66 8.28
N VAL A 220 2.58 -11.66 9.17
CA VAL A 220 1.28 -12.31 8.94
C VAL A 220 0.52 -11.61 7.81
N VAL A 221 0.40 -10.28 7.85
CA VAL A 221 -0.26 -9.50 6.80
C VAL A 221 0.45 -9.69 5.45
N TRP A 222 1.78 -9.65 5.43
CA TRP A 222 2.55 -9.86 4.21
C TRP A 222 2.34 -11.26 3.63
N SER A 223 2.42 -12.31 4.46
CA SER A 223 2.21 -13.69 4.04
C SER A 223 0.77 -13.94 3.54
N SER A 224 -0.24 -13.37 4.20
CA SER A 224 -1.64 -13.46 3.81
C SER A 224 -1.94 -12.70 2.52
N ILE A 225 -1.36 -11.51 2.31
CA ILE A 225 -1.44 -10.79 1.03
C ILE A 225 -0.77 -11.59 -0.08
N ALA A 226 0.38 -12.22 0.19
CA ALA A 226 1.06 -13.09 -0.78
C ALA A 226 0.16 -14.27 -1.19
N ILE A 227 -0.57 -14.89 -0.26
CA ILE A 227 -1.59 -15.91 -0.57
C ILE A 227 -2.70 -15.31 -1.43
N LEU A 228 -3.31 -14.21 -1.00
CA LEU A 228 -4.44 -13.56 -1.70
C LEU A 228 -4.10 -13.10 -3.12
N ARG A 229 -2.82 -12.84 -3.41
CA ARG A 229 -2.36 -12.47 -4.76
C ARG A 229 -1.95 -13.66 -5.61
N SER A 230 -1.49 -14.74 -4.98
CA SER A 230 -0.81 -15.81 -5.71
C SER A 230 -1.70 -17.02 -5.97
N THR A 231 -2.83 -17.20 -5.27
CA THR A 231 -3.72 -18.34 -5.48
C THR A 231 -5.20 -17.96 -5.60
N ASP A 232 -5.90 -18.72 -6.43
CA ASP A 232 -7.36 -18.68 -6.57
C ASP A 232 -8.06 -19.73 -5.68
N ALA A 233 -7.32 -20.52 -4.90
CA ALA A 233 -7.88 -21.53 -4.02
C ALA A 233 -8.79 -20.87 -2.95
N PRO A 234 -10.12 -21.07 -3.00
CA PRO A 234 -11.06 -20.27 -2.22
C PRO A 234 -10.96 -20.55 -0.72
N HIS A 235 -10.49 -21.75 -0.33
CA HIS A 235 -10.25 -22.08 1.07
C HIS A 235 -9.03 -21.32 1.64
N ALA A 236 -7.89 -21.35 0.95
CA ALA A 236 -6.68 -20.63 1.35
C ALA A 236 -6.88 -19.11 1.38
N ARG A 237 -7.61 -18.56 0.40
CA ARG A 237 -7.96 -17.13 0.37
C ARG A 237 -8.82 -16.71 1.55
N ARG A 238 -9.84 -17.51 1.91
CA ARG A 238 -10.70 -17.22 3.08
C ARG A 238 -9.91 -17.23 4.38
N LEU A 239 -9.03 -18.21 4.58
CA LEU A 239 -8.14 -18.28 5.74
C LEU A 239 -7.14 -17.10 5.79
N ALA A 240 -6.57 -16.72 4.65
CA ALA A 240 -5.68 -15.56 4.55
C ALA A 240 -6.41 -14.22 4.84
N ALA A 241 -7.65 -14.06 4.38
CA ALA A 241 -8.46 -12.89 4.72
C ALA A 241 -8.83 -12.88 6.21
N ALA A 242 -9.23 -14.03 6.76
CA ALA A 242 -9.58 -14.17 8.17
C ALA A 242 -8.39 -13.82 9.09
N THR A 243 -7.18 -14.30 8.78
CA THR A 243 -5.98 -13.96 9.56
C THR A 243 -5.67 -12.46 9.55
N VAL A 244 -5.83 -11.76 8.42
CA VAL A 244 -5.67 -10.29 8.37
C VAL A 244 -6.70 -9.58 9.23
N ILE A 245 -7.97 -9.99 9.17
CA ILE A 245 -9.04 -9.41 9.99
C ILE A 245 -8.75 -9.64 11.48
N LEU A 246 -8.35 -10.86 11.85
CA LEU A 246 -8.01 -11.21 13.24
C LEU A 246 -6.81 -10.41 13.77
N VAL A 247 -5.80 -10.11 12.94
CA VAL A 247 -4.67 -9.22 13.34
C VAL A 247 -5.18 -7.82 13.69
N VAL A 248 -6.06 -7.24 12.87
CA VAL A 248 -6.62 -5.89 13.14
C VAL A 248 -7.41 -5.89 14.45
N ILE A 249 -8.26 -6.90 14.66
CA ILE A 249 -9.02 -7.05 15.90
C ILE A 249 -8.07 -7.24 17.09
N GLN A 250 -7.01 -8.05 16.96
CA GLN A 250 -6.05 -8.33 18.02
C GLN A 250 -5.32 -7.06 18.47
N ILE A 251 -4.89 -6.21 17.53
CA ILE A 251 -4.21 -4.93 17.83
C ILE A 251 -5.17 -3.99 18.55
N ALA A 252 -6.41 -3.87 18.08
CA ALA A 252 -7.43 -3.04 18.71
C ALA A 252 -7.71 -3.50 20.16
N LEU A 253 -7.89 -4.80 20.38
CA LEU A 253 -8.08 -5.38 21.70
C LEU A 253 -6.85 -5.18 22.60
N GLY A 254 -5.63 -5.24 22.04
CA GLY A 254 -4.39 -4.96 22.78
C GLY A 254 -4.32 -3.52 23.29
N GLY A 255 -4.68 -2.55 22.45
CA GLY A 255 -4.80 -1.14 22.87
C GLY A 255 -5.90 -0.94 23.90
N LEU A 256 -7.07 -1.57 23.70
CA LEU A 256 -8.18 -1.51 24.65
C LEU A 256 -7.84 -2.12 26.02
N ASN A 257 -7.00 -3.16 26.09
CA ASN A 257 -6.50 -3.69 27.36
C ASN A 257 -5.74 -2.64 28.17
N VAL A 258 -4.88 -1.84 27.51
CA VAL A 258 -4.11 -0.80 28.19
C VAL A 258 -5.03 0.33 28.65
N VAL A 259 -5.87 0.85 27.75
CA VAL A 259 -6.77 1.99 28.02
C VAL A 259 -7.82 1.65 29.09
N SER A 260 -8.32 0.42 29.10
CA SER A 260 -9.31 -0.05 30.08
C SER A 260 -8.69 -0.54 31.39
N ARG A 261 -7.37 -0.41 31.56
CA ARG A 261 -6.62 -0.90 32.73
C ARG A 261 -6.86 -2.39 33.02
N LEU A 262 -6.70 -3.21 31.97
CA LEU A 262 -6.83 -4.68 32.00
C LEU A 262 -8.22 -5.19 32.39
N SER A 263 -9.29 -4.50 31.97
CA SER A 263 -10.65 -5.01 32.16
C SER A 263 -10.83 -6.39 31.52
N ALA A 264 -11.43 -7.32 32.26
CA ALA A 264 -11.73 -8.68 31.78
C ALA A 264 -12.55 -8.68 30.46
N LEU A 265 -13.34 -7.62 30.23
CA LEU A 265 -14.11 -7.42 29.00
C LEU A 265 -13.22 -7.38 27.75
N PHE A 266 -11.97 -6.93 27.85
CA PHE A 266 -11.03 -6.86 26.74
C PHE A 266 -9.91 -7.89 26.84
N VAL A 267 -9.50 -8.26 28.06
CA VAL A 267 -8.43 -9.25 28.27
C VAL A 267 -8.85 -10.63 27.74
N VAL A 268 -10.08 -11.06 28.04
CA VAL A 268 -10.58 -12.37 27.60
C VAL A 268 -10.71 -12.44 26.07
N PRO A 269 -11.35 -11.46 25.38
CA PRO A 269 -11.33 -11.43 23.92
C PRO A 269 -9.93 -11.31 23.32
N HIS A 270 -9.00 -10.60 23.94
CA HIS A 270 -7.62 -10.48 23.43
C HIS A 270 -6.91 -11.84 23.41
N LEU A 271 -7.05 -12.65 24.46
CA LEU A 271 -6.52 -14.02 24.45
C LEU A 271 -7.25 -14.88 23.42
N ALA A 272 -8.58 -14.84 23.40
CA ALA A 272 -9.39 -15.66 22.51
C ALA A 272 -9.12 -15.35 21.03
N VAL A 273 -9.04 -14.07 20.65
CA VAL A 273 -8.69 -13.66 19.28
C VAL A 273 -7.26 -14.02 18.95
N GLY A 274 -6.32 -13.93 19.90
CA GLY A 274 -4.94 -14.41 19.74
C GLY A 274 -4.90 -15.92 19.42
N ALA A 275 -5.62 -16.74 20.19
CA ALA A 275 -5.74 -18.17 19.95
C ALA A 275 -6.41 -18.49 18.61
N ALA A 276 -7.45 -17.74 18.24
CA ALA A 276 -8.13 -17.87 16.95
C ALA A 276 -7.21 -17.51 15.78
N LEU A 277 -6.43 -16.44 15.90
CA LEU A 277 -5.43 -16.02 14.93
C LEU A 277 -4.36 -17.11 14.75
N TRP A 278 -3.85 -17.66 15.86
CA TRP A 278 -2.88 -18.74 15.82
C TRP A 278 -3.46 -19.98 15.14
N GLY A 279 -4.64 -20.45 15.54
CA GLY A 279 -5.31 -21.60 14.93
C GLY A 279 -5.63 -21.40 13.44
N ALA A 280 -6.11 -20.20 13.06
CA ALA A 280 -6.36 -19.86 11.66
C ALA A 280 -5.06 -19.86 10.84
N SER A 281 -3.93 -19.42 11.42
CA SER A 281 -2.62 -19.46 10.77
C SER A 281 -2.09 -20.89 10.60
N VAL A 282 -2.30 -21.77 11.58
CA VAL A 282 -1.97 -23.20 11.47
C VAL A 282 -2.79 -23.83 10.34
N TRP A 283 -4.09 -23.55 10.27
CA TRP A 283 -4.93 -24.08 9.19
C TRP A 283 -4.52 -23.50 7.83
N LEU A 284 -4.18 -22.21 7.76
CA LEU A 284 -3.66 -21.58 6.55
C LEU A 284 -2.36 -22.24 6.09
N LEU A 285 -1.42 -22.51 7.00
CA LEU A 285 -0.17 -23.23 6.73
C LEU A 285 -0.44 -24.62 6.13
N LEU A 286 -1.40 -25.37 6.66
CA LEU A 286 -1.75 -26.67 6.10
C LEU A 286 -2.40 -26.52 4.72
N ALA A 287 -3.24 -25.50 4.53
CA ALA A 287 -3.84 -25.19 3.24
C ALA A 287 -2.79 -24.80 2.18
N THR A 288 -1.68 -24.15 2.56
CA THR A 288 -0.62 -23.80 1.59
C THR A 288 0.06 -25.03 1.00
N ARG A 289 0.17 -26.12 1.77
CA ARG A 289 0.73 -27.40 1.30
C ARG A 289 -0.12 -28.08 0.23
N ARG A 290 -1.39 -27.68 0.10
CA ARG A 290 -2.33 -28.21 -0.90
C ARG A 290 -2.50 -27.32 -2.13
N LEU A 291 -1.81 -26.18 -2.18
CA LEU A 291 -1.85 -25.33 -3.36
C LEU A 291 -1.26 -26.06 -4.55
N ARG A 292 -1.92 -25.96 -5.70
CA ARG A 292 -1.37 -26.44 -6.97
C ARG A 292 -0.23 -25.50 -7.43
N PRO A 293 0.71 -25.99 -8.25
CA PRO A 293 1.62 -25.11 -8.98
C PRO A 293 0.77 -24.05 -9.70
N ALA A 294 1.22 -22.80 -9.71
CA ALA A 294 0.57 -21.82 -10.58
C ALA A 294 0.64 -22.35 -12.02
N GLU A 295 -0.41 -22.18 -12.82
CA GLU A 295 -0.20 -22.09 -14.27
C GLU A 295 0.93 -21.08 -14.51
N VAL A 296 1.84 -21.42 -15.43
CA VAL A 296 2.97 -20.56 -15.77
C VAL A 296 2.44 -19.26 -16.38
N LYS A 297 2.12 -18.29 -15.52
CA LYS A 297 2.03 -16.90 -15.92
C LYS A 297 3.42 -16.46 -16.35
N ALA A 298 3.48 -15.70 -17.45
CA ALA A 298 4.69 -15.08 -17.95
C ALA A 298 5.51 -14.51 -16.78
N PRO A 299 6.85 -14.65 -16.79
CA PRO A 299 7.69 -14.32 -15.65
C PRO A 299 7.35 -12.92 -15.14
N GLU A 300 6.93 -12.83 -13.88
CA GLU A 300 6.75 -11.56 -13.19
C GLU A 300 8.05 -10.76 -13.34
N PRO A 301 7.98 -9.48 -13.72
CA PRO A 301 9.17 -8.66 -13.79
C PRO A 301 9.85 -8.71 -12.42
N GLY A 302 11.14 -9.07 -12.38
CA GLY A 302 11.91 -9.04 -11.12
C GLY A 302 11.82 -7.67 -10.44
N HIS A 303 12.18 -7.55 -9.16
CA HIS A 303 12.01 -6.31 -8.38
C HIS A 303 12.49 -5.03 -9.13
N LEU A 304 13.59 -5.13 -9.87
CA LEU A 304 14.10 -4.06 -10.74
C LEU A 304 13.15 -3.71 -11.90
N GLY A 305 12.52 -4.71 -12.51
CA GLY A 305 11.51 -4.53 -13.56
C GLY A 305 10.23 -3.86 -13.03
N THR A 306 9.76 -4.24 -11.84
CA THR A 306 8.62 -3.57 -11.19
C THR A 306 8.94 -2.11 -10.86
N LEU A 307 10.12 -1.84 -10.29
CA LEU A 307 10.56 -0.48 -10.00
C LEU A 307 10.64 0.38 -11.27
N ARG A 308 11.27 -0.15 -12.32
CA ARG A 308 11.33 0.53 -13.64
C ARG A 308 9.94 0.81 -14.19
N ALA A 309 8.99 -0.08 -13.99
CA ALA A 309 7.61 0.12 -14.42
C ALA A 309 6.92 1.26 -13.65
N TYR A 310 7.14 1.39 -12.33
CA TYR A 310 6.60 2.52 -11.54
C TYR A 310 7.26 3.85 -11.91
N VAL A 311 8.59 3.86 -12.12
CA VAL A 311 9.29 5.06 -12.63
C VAL A 311 8.79 5.44 -14.02
N ALA A 312 8.47 4.46 -14.87
CA ALA A 312 7.90 4.75 -16.18
C ALA A 312 6.49 5.37 -16.11
N LEU A 313 5.70 5.10 -15.06
CA LEU A 313 4.39 5.74 -14.85
C LEU A 313 4.51 7.25 -14.64
N THR A 314 5.60 7.73 -14.04
CA THR A 314 5.78 9.17 -13.75
C THR A 314 6.23 9.98 -14.97
N LYS A 315 6.73 9.32 -16.03
CA LYS A 315 7.28 9.93 -17.25
C LYS A 315 8.38 10.98 -16.96
N PRO A 316 9.56 10.58 -16.45
CA PRO A 316 10.64 11.49 -16.05
C PRO A 316 11.05 12.50 -17.13
N ARG A 317 11.06 12.10 -18.41
CA ARG A 317 11.38 13.00 -19.53
C ARG A 317 10.39 14.18 -19.70
N ILE A 318 9.14 14.00 -19.30
CA ILE A 318 8.16 15.11 -19.32
C ILE A 318 8.40 16.03 -18.12
N ILE A 319 8.79 15.47 -16.98
CA ILE A 319 9.16 16.24 -15.79
C ILE A 319 10.40 17.10 -16.04
N GLU A 320 11.39 16.62 -16.80
CA GLU A 320 12.54 17.43 -17.21
C GLU A 320 12.13 18.72 -17.94
N LEU A 321 11.13 18.65 -18.82
CA LEU A 321 10.61 19.82 -19.52
C LEU A 321 9.84 20.78 -18.59
N LEU A 322 9.27 20.27 -17.49
CA LEU A 322 8.66 21.09 -16.45
C LEU A 322 9.71 21.91 -15.68
N LEU A 323 10.91 21.35 -15.44
CA LEU A 323 12.01 22.08 -14.80
C LEU A 323 12.43 23.33 -15.59
N VAL A 324 12.41 23.21 -16.92
CA VAL A 324 12.81 24.26 -17.86
C VAL A 324 11.96 25.51 -17.71
N THR A 325 10.67 25.38 -17.36
CA THR A 325 9.79 26.55 -17.15
C THR A 325 9.71 26.95 -15.69
N THR A 326 9.76 26.00 -14.75
CA THR A 326 9.66 26.25 -13.31
C THR A 326 10.81 27.09 -12.79
N VAL A 327 12.07 26.66 -12.97
CA VAL A 327 13.21 27.33 -12.33
C VAL A 327 13.40 28.77 -12.83
N PRO A 328 13.39 29.04 -14.15
CA PRO A 328 13.47 30.43 -14.63
C PRO A 328 12.33 31.32 -14.17
N THR A 329 11.12 30.77 -14.01
CA THR A 329 9.99 31.52 -13.45
C THR A 329 10.26 31.92 -12.00
N MET A 330 10.85 31.02 -11.20
CA MET A 330 11.22 31.35 -9.81
C MET A 330 12.31 32.41 -9.75
N VAL A 331 13.32 32.34 -10.64
CA VAL A 331 14.39 33.35 -10.75
C VAL A 331 13.81 34.73 -11.09
N LEU A 332 12.90 34.78 -12.06
CA LEU A 332 12.21 36.02 -12.40
C LEU A 332 11.39 36.54 -11.22
N ALA A 333 10.59 35.67 -10.58
CA ALA A 333 9.73 36.05 -9.46
C ALA A 333 10.51 36.60 -8.25
N ALA A 334 11.73 36.09 -8.02
CA ALA A 334 12.61 36.58 -6.96
C ALA A 334 13.40 37.84 -7.34
N GLY A 335 13.44 38.20 -8.64
CA GLY A 335 14.34 39.21 -9.16
C GLY A 335 15.83 38.86 -8.96
N GLY A 336 16.15 37.56 -8.86
CA GLY A 336 17.44 37.02 -8.43
C GLY A 336 17.39 35.51 -8.27
N ILE A 337 18.43 34.89 -7.73
CA ILE A 337 18.41 33.43 -7.45
C ILE A 337 17.65 33.19 -6.13
N PRO A 338 16.51 32.46 -6.13
CA PRO A 338 15.81 32.10 -4.90
C PRO A 338 16.64 31.15 -4.03
N SER A 339 16.20 30.87 -2.80
CA SER A 339 16.89 29.89 -1.97
C SER A 339 16.92 28.51 -2.66
N VAL A 340 18.08 27.84 -2.59
CA VAL A 340 18.28 26.52 -3.21
C VAL A 340 17.26 25.51 -2.68
N TRP A 341 16.97 25.57 -1.39
CA TRP A 341 15.94 24.74 -0.77
C TRP A 341 14.56 24.95 -1.40
N LEU A 342 14.12 26.20 -1.60
CA LEU A 342 12.82 26.49 -2.20
C LEU A 342 12.74 25.95 -3.63
N MET A 343 13.80 26.14 -4.42
CA MET A 343 13.86 25.57 -5.79
C MET A 343 13.75 24.04 -5.76
N VAL A 344 14.49 23.36 -4.88
CA VAL A 344 14.43 21.91 -4.73
C VAL A 344 13.04 21.45 -4.26
N ALA A 345 12.45 22.13 -3.28
CA ALA A 345 11.14 21.80 -2.74
C ALA A 345 10.03 21.91 -3.81
N VAL A 346 10.04 22.97 -4.61
CA VAL A 346 9.10 23.16 -5.73
C VAL A 346 9.31 22.12 -6.81
N VAL A 347 10.56 21.83 -7.18
CA VAL A 347 10.89 20.81 -8.17
C VAL A 347 10.42 19.42 -7.73
N ILE A 348 10.65 19.05 -6.47
CA ILE A 348 10.18 17.77 -5.91
C ILE A 348 8.65 17.73 -5.93
N GLY A 349 7.97 18.76 -5.40
CA GLY A 349 6.51 18.82 -5.36
C GLY A 349 5.87 18.78 -6.75
N GLY A 350 6.41 19.56 -7.69
CA GLY A 350 5.97 19.58 -9.09
C GLY A 350 6.21 18.25 -9.81
N THR A 351 7.34 17.60 -9.55
CA THR A 351 7.67 16.26 -10.07
C THR A 351 6.67 15.21 -9.57
N LEU A 352 6.35 15.23 -8.28
CA LEU A 352 5.38 14.33 -7.66
C LEU A 352 3.97 14.57 -8.22
N ALA A 353 3.55 15.84 -8.35
CA ALA A 353 2.26 16.22 -8.91
C ALA A 353 2.12 15.77 -10.37
N ALA A 354 3.10 16.08 -11.21
CA ALA A 354 3.14 15.65 -12.61
C ALA A 354 3.22 14.12 -12.74
N GLY A 355 3.99 13.45 -11.86
CA GLY A 355 4.09 12.00 -11.81
C GLY A 355 2.75 11.33 -11.45
N GLY A 356 2.05 11.86 -10.45
CA GLY A 356 0.72 11.42 -10.05
C GLY A 356 -0.30 11.58 -11.17
N ALA A 357 -0.36 12.77 -11.78
CA ALA A 357 -1.22 13.05 -12.93
C ALA A 357 -0.94 12.12 -14.13
N ASN A 358 0.34 11.86 -14.43
CA ASN A 358 0.74 10.94 -15.50
C ASN A 358 0.34 9.48 -15.21
N ALA A 359 0.51 9.01 -13.97
CA ALA A 359 0.12 7.66 -13.58
C ALA A 359 -1.41 7.46 -13.69
N ILE A 360 -2.21 8.43 -13.23
CA ILE A 360 -3.66 8.41 -13.37
C ILE A 360 -4.07 8.50 -14.85
N ASN A 361 -3.40 9.36 -15.64
CA ASN A 361 -3.63 9.45 -17.08
C ASN A 361 -3.42 8.12 -17.79
N MET A 362 -2.31 7.41 -17.52
CA MET A 362 -2.09 6.07 -18.08
C MET A 362 -3.15 5.07 -17.63
N TYR A 363 -3.61 5.15 -16.37
CA TYR A 363 -4.69 4.30 -15.88
C TYR A 363 -5.99 4.52 -16.67
N VAL A 364 -6.38 5.77 -16.92
CA VAL A 364 -7.60 6.12 -17.66
C VAL A 364 -7.46 5.80 -19.14
N ASP A 365 -6.28 6.01 -19.73
CA ASP A 365 -6.01 5.81 -21.16
C ASP A 365 -5.66 4.36 -21.55
N ARG A 366 -5.69 3.41 -20.61
CA ARG A 366 -5.23 2.03 -20.83
C ARG A 366 -5.93 1.33 -22.01
N ASP A 367 -7.20 1.65 -22.27
CA ASP A 367 -8.00 1.11 -23.36
C ASP A 367 -7.56 1.60 -24.75
N ILE A 368 -7.12 2.86 -24.84
CA ILE A 368 -6.63 3.44 -26.09
C ILE A 368 -5.12 3.29 -26.27
N ASP A 369 -4.38 3.16 -25.17
CA ASP A 369 -2.92 3.03 -25.19
C ASP A 369 -2.49 1.73 -25.90
N ASP A 370 -3.29 0.65 -25.79
CA ASP A 370 -3.08 -0.64 -26.47
C ASP A 370 -3.17 -0.55 -28.00
N LEU A 371 -3.95 0.41 -28.51
CA LEU A 371 -4.23 0.57 -29.94
C LEU A 371 -3.18 1.41 -30.68
N MET A 372 -2.31 2.11 -29.96
CA MET A 372 -1.35 3.05 -30.54
C MET A 372 0.09 2.51 -30.46
N ARG A 373 0.83 2.54 -31.58
CA ARG A 373 2.21 2.03 -31.66
C ARG A 373 3.14 2.71 -30.67
N ARG A 374 2.91 4.00 -30.41
CA ARG A 374 3.71 4.79 -29.45
C ARG A 374 3.53 4.35 -28.00
N THR A 375 2.34 3.89 -27.61
CA THR A 375 1.94 3.74 -26.20
C THR A 375 1.66 2.31 -25.77
N ARG A 376 1.51 1.36 -26.72
CA ARG A 376 1.42 -0.10 -26.44
C ARG A 376 2.58 -0.67 -25.63
N HIS A 377 3.66 0.11 -25.50
CA HIS A 377 4.84 -0.22 -24.72
C HIS A 377 4.84 0.41 -23.31
N ARG A 378 3.75 1.03 -22.87
CA ARG A 378 3.60 1.56 -21.51
C ARG A 378 3.41 0.43 -20.47
N PRO A 379 3.63 0.71 -19.17
CA PRO A 379 3.54 -0.32 -18.13
C PRO A 379 2.21 -1.08 -18.04
N LEU A 380 1.09 -0.40 -18.30
CA LEU A 380 -0.26 -0.98 -18.22
C LEU A 380 -0.60 -1.89 -19.41
N PRO A 381 -0.43 -1.45 -20.67
CA PRO A 381 -0.49 -2.32 -21.85
C PRO A 381 0.38 -3.58 -21.78
N ARG A 382 1.59 -3.46 -21.20
CA ARG A 382 2.51 -4.60 -21.03
C ARG A 382 2.17 -5.49 -19.84
N HIS A 383 1.11 -5.20 -19.10
CA HIS A 383 0.76 -5.87 -17.85
C HIS A 383 1.92 -5.95 -16.84
N SER A 384 2.86 -5.00 -16.89
CA SER A 384 4.02 -4.96 -15.99
C SER A 384 3.64 -4.44 -14.60
N ILE A 385 2.51 -3.73 -14.49
CA ILE A 385 1.87 -3.29 -13.25
C ILE A 385 0.36 -3.48 -13.39
N SER A 386 -0.33 -3.85 -12.31
CA SER A 386 -1.79 -3.95 -12.31
C SER A 386 -2.45 -2.56 -12.42
N PRO A 387 -3.59 -2.39 -13.11
CA PRO A 387 -4.29 -1.10 -13.18
C PRO A 387 -4.59 -0.50 -11.81
N ARG A 388 -5.00 -1.34 -10.85
CA ARG A 388 -5.26 -0.91 -9.46
C ARG A 388 -4.02 -0.34 -8.79
N SER A 389 -2.87 -1.00 -8.96
CA SER A 389 -1.59 -0.53 -8.42
C SER A 389 -1.17 0.81 -9.01
N ALA A 390 -1.31 0.99 -10.33
CA ALA A 390 -1.00 2.26 -10.99
C ALA A 390 -1.90 3.40 -10.51
N LEU A 391 -3.20 3.15 -10.32
CA LEU A 391 -4.15 4.13 -9.79
C LEU A 391 -3.82 4.53 -8.34
N ILE A 392 -3.59 3.54 -7.46
CA ILE A 392 -3.21 3.80 -6.05
C ILE A 392 -1.93 4.63 -6.00
N PHE A 393 -0.92 4.26 -6.81
CA PHE A 393 0.33 4.99 -6.89
C PHE A 393 0.14 6.44 -7.36
N GLY A 394 -0.67 6.66 -8.40
CA GLY A 394 -0.96 8.01 -8.88
C GLY A 394 -1.69 8.89 -7.85
N ILE A 395 -2.67 8.34 -7.14
CA ILE A 395 -3.39 9.04 -6.06
C ILE A 395 -2.44 9.34 -4.90
N ALA A 396 -1.66 8.35 -4.47
CA ALA A 396 -0.71 8.52 -3.36
C ALA A 396 0.35 9.60 -3.67
N LEU A 397 0.92 9.60 -4.89
CA LEU A 397 1.83 10.66 -5.33
C LEU A 397 1.16 12.04 -5.33
N SER A 398 -0.10 12.12 -5.75
CA SER A 398 -0.84 13.38 -5.80
C SER A 398 -1.12 13.93 -4.39
N CYS A 399 -1.55 13.09 -3.45
CA CYS A 399 -1.72 13.46 -2.05
C CYS A 399 -0.40 13.87 -1.39
N PHE A 400 0.68 13.13 -1.68
CA PHE A 400 2.00 13.44 -1.17
C PHE A 400 2.54 14.76 -1.75
N ALA A 401 2.32 15.03 -3.03
CA ALA A 401 2.68 16.31 -3.65
C ALA A 401 1.99 17.51 -2.98
N PHE A 402 0.69 17.37 -2.69
CA PHE A 402 -0.06 18.41 -1.96
C PHE A 402 0.52 18.64 -0.56
N ALA A 403 0.67 17.58 0.23
CA ALA A 403 1.23 17.67 1.58
C ALA A 403 2.64 18.27 1.57
N TRP A 404 3.49 17.82 0.64
CA TRP A 404 4.85 18.33 0.46
C TRP A 404 4.85 19.83 0.18
N LEU A 405 4.12 20.29 -0.84
CA LEU A 405 4.06 21.71 -1.20
C LEU A 405 3.43 22.57 -0.09
N ALA A 406 2.37 22.09 0.57
CA ALA A 406 1.70 22.83 1.62
C ALA A 406 2.59 23.03 2.85
N ILE A 407 3.39 22.03 3.21
CA ILE A 407 4.27 22.05 4.39
C ILE A 407 5.59 22.76 4.10
N THR A 408 6.19 22.54 2.92
CA THR A 408 7.56 22.99 2.62
C THR A 408 7.65 24.27 1.79
N VAL A 409 6.54 24.67 1.14
CA VAL A 409 6.48 25.84 0.25
C VAL A 409 5.39 26.80 0.72
N ASN A 410 4.13 26.57 0.32
CA ASN A 410 2.94 27.27 0.81
C ASN A 410 1.66 26.60 0.27
N LEU A 411 0.52 26.96 0.86
CA LEU A 411 -0.79 26.41 0.49
C LEU A 411 -1.23 26.78 -0.93
N LEU A 412 -0.90 27.99 -1.41
CA LEU A 412 -1.30 28.44 -2.75
C LEU A 412 -0.65 27.57 -3.84
N SER A 413 0.65 27.31 -3.75
CA SER A 413 1.38 26.41 -4.64
C SER A 413 0.81 24.99 -4.61
N ALA A 414 0.43 24.49 -3.43
CA ALA A 414 -0.19 23.17 -3.29
C ALA A 414 -1.56 23.09 -3.98
N VAL A 415 -2.43 24.10 -3.77
CA VAL A 415 -3.75 24.18 -4.39
C VAL A 415 -3.65 24.31 -5.91
N LEU A 416 -2.74 25.15 -6.42
CA LEU A 416 -2.47 25.28 -7.85
C LEU A 416 -2.00 23.95 -8.47
N ALA A 417 -1.06 23.26 -7.82
CA ALA A 417 -0.60 21.95 -8.30
C ALA A 417 -1.73 20.93 -8.31
N THR A 418 -2.56 20.87 -7.27
CA THR A 418 -3.70 19.95 -7.19
C THR A 418 -4.79 20.29 -8.21
N SER A 419 -5.07 21.57 -8.46
CA SER A 419 -6.04 21.98 -9.49
C SER A 419 -5.56 21.59 -10.89
N ALA A 420 -4.25 21.66 -11.15
CA ALA A 420 -3.66 21.17 -12.39
C ALA A 420 -3.85 19.65 -12.57
N ILE A 421 -3.64 18.86 -11.50
CA ILE A 421 -3.90 17.41 -11.52
C ILE A 421 -5.36 17.13 -11.83
N ALA A 422 -6.28 17.78 -11.10
CA ALA A 422 -7.71 17.59 -11.26
C ALA A 422 -8.17 17.96 -12.68
N PHE A 423 -7.72 19.11 -13.20
CA PHE A 423 -8.02 19.54 -14.57
C PHE A 423 -7.44 18.55 -15.60
N TYR A 424 -6.19 18.12 -15.43
CA TYR A 424 -5.56 17.16 -16.35
C TYR A 424 -6.28 15.81 -16.38
N VAL A 425 -6.75 15.32 -15.23
CA VAL A 425 -7.44 14.03 -15.12
C VAL A 425 -8.89 14.14 -15.60
N PHE A 426 -9.70 14.98 -14.96
CA PHE A 426 -11.14 15.04 -15.20
C PHE A 426 -11.49 15.78 -16.48
N VAL A 427 -10.93 16.98 -16.67
CA VAL A 427 -11.29 17.84 -17.81
C VAL A 427 -10.58 17.35 -19.07
N TYR A 428 -9.26 17.20 -19.04
CA TYR A 428 -8.53 16.75 -20.23
C TYR A 428 -8.68 15.24 -20.48
N THR A 429 -8.18 14.38 -19.59
CA THR A 429 -8.01 12.94 -19.89
C THR A 429 -9.35 12.21 -20.04
N MET A 430 -10.28 12.39 -19.10
CA MET A 430 -11.56 11.68 -19.11
C MET A 430 -12.57 12.29 -20.09
N TRP A 431 -12.59 13.62 -20.22
CA TRP A 431 -13.62 14.31 -21.00
C TRP A 431 -13.14 14.81 -22.37
N LEU A 432 -12.37 15.89 -22.42
CA LEU A 432 -12.08 16.60 -23.66
C LEU A 432 -11.31 15.74 -24.66
N LYS A 433 -10.30 14.99 -24.19
CA LYS A 433 -9.46 14.11 -25.01
C LYS A 433 -10.30 13.15 -25.86
N ARG A 434 -11.44 12.69 -25.35
CA ARG A 434 -12.31 11.71 -26.00
C ARG A 434 -13.44 12.33 -26.84
N THR A 435 -13.70 13.64 -26.72
CA THR A 435 -14.94 14.25 -27.23
C THR A 435 -14.76 15.41 -28.22
N THR A 436 -13.61 16.09 -28.23
CA THR A 436 -13.43 17.30 -29.06
C THR A 436 -12.04 17.46 -29.67
N PRO A 437 -11.92 18.07 -30.88
CA PRO A 437 -10.62 18.47 -31.46
C PRO A 437 -9.93 19.62 -30.72
N GLN A 438 -10.63 20.30 -29.81
CA GLN A 438 -10.04 21.32 -28.92
C GLN A 438 -9.40 20.72 -27.65
N ASN A 439 -9.27 19.40 -27.59
CA ASN A 439 -8.75 18.67 -26.45
C ASN A 439 -7.40 19.18 -25.93
N ILE A 440 -6.45 19.47 -26.80
CA ILE A 440 -5.11 19.91 -26.43
C ILE A 440 -5.05 21.41 -26.16
N VAL A 441 -5.89 22.20 -26.82
CA VAL A 441 -5.93 23.65 -26.58
C VAL A 441 -6.42 23.91 -25.17
N ILE A 442 -7.62 23.43 -24.84
CA ILE A 442 -8.21 23.61 -23.51
C ILE A 442 -7.48 22.74 -22.48
N GLY A 443 -7.23 21.47 -22.81
CA GLY A 443 -6.56 20.53 -21.92
C GLY A 443 -5.10 20.89 -21.60
N GLY A 444 -4.44 21.63 -22.49
CA GLY A 444 -3.09 22.15 -22.31
C GLY A 444 -2.95 23.11 -21.13
N ALA A 445 -4.05 23.71 -20.65
CA ALA A 445 -4.06 24.61 -19.51
C ALA A 445 -3.43 23.99 -18.25
N ALA A 446 -3.67 22.70 -17.97
CA ALA A 446 -3.05 22.03 -16.83
C ALA A 446 -1.51 22.00 -16.92
N GLY A 447 -0.96 21.86 -18.13
CA GLY A 447 0.50 21.88 -18.37
C GLY A 447 1.14 23.26 -18.20
N CYS A 448 0.32 24.32 -18.12
CA CYS A 448 0.78 25.69 -17.98
C CYS A 448 0.86 26.11 -16.50
N VAL A 449 0.10 25.47 -15.61
CA VAL A 449 0.07 25.77 -14.16
C VAL A 449 1.43 25.69 -13.44
N PRO A 450 2.44 24.90 -13.85
CA PRO A 450 3.74 24.88 -13.20
C PRO A 450 4.42 26.26 -13.08
N VAL A 451 4.21 27.19 -14.02
CA VAL A 451 4.74 28.56 -13.91
C VAL A 451 4.01 29.37 -12.85
N LEU A 452 2.70 29.13 -12.64
CA LEU A 452 1.94 29.75 -11.56
C LEU A 452 2.38 29.21 -10.20
N VAL A 453 2.60 27.89 -10.10
CA VAL A 453 3.13 27.25 -8.89
C VAL A 453 4.51 27.81 -8.55
N ALA A 454 5.38 27.96 -9.54
CA ALA A 454 6.72 28.52 -9.40
C ALA A 454 6.70 29.98 -8.92
N TRP A 455 5.85 30.80 -9.51
CA TRP A 455 5.68 32.20 -9.12
C TRP A 455 5.12 32.34 -7.70
N ALA A 456 4.04 31.61 -7.40
CA ALA A 456 3.39 31.61 -6.09
C ALA A 456 4.31 31.06 -4.99
N ALA A 457 5.22 30.15 -5.31
CA ALA A 457 6.18 29.62 -4.36
C ALA A 457 7.14 30.69 -3.83
N VAL A 458 7.47 31.68 -4.68
CA VAL A 458 8.40 32.76 -4.34
C VAL A 458 7.66 33.98 -3.77
N THR A 459 6.54 34.35 -4.38
CA THR A 459 5.84 35.62 -4.09
C THR A 459 4.66 35.50 -3.14
N GLY A 460 4.11 34.29 -2.97
CA GLY A 460 2.88 34.06 -2.20
C GLY A 460 1.58 34.45 -2.92
N GLU A 461 1.64 34.90 -4.17
CA GLU A 461 0.48 35.35 -4.96
C GLU A 461 0.55 34.90 -6.43
N VAL A 462 -0.46 35.24 -7.23
CA VAL A 462 -0.45 35.05 -8.69
C VAL A 462 -0.41 36.41 -9.38
N GLY A 463 0.78 36.82 -9.82
CA GLY A 463 1.00 38.10 -10.49
C GLY A 463 0.77 38.06 -12.01
N LEU A 464 0.67 39.25 -12.62
CA LEU A 464 0.55 39.39 -14.06
C LEU A 464 1.69 38.71 -14.85
N PRO A 465 2.98 38.79 -14.46
CA PRO A 465 4.04 38.04 -15.12
C PRO A 465 3.79 36.53 -15.19
N ALA A 466 3.27 35.95 -14.10
CA ALA A 466 2.95 34.52 -14.03
C ALA A 466 1.85 34.14 -15.03
N LEU A 467 0.83 34.99 -15.18
CA LEU A 467 -0.25 34.79 -16.14
C LEU A 467 0.25 34.91 -17.59
N VAL A 468 1.18 35.82 -17.88
CA VAL A 468 1.80 35.91 -19.20
C VAL A 468 2.67 34.69 -19.49
N LEU A 469 3.49 34.22 -18.55
CA LEU A 469 4.27 32.99 -18.69
C LEU A 469 3.36 31.76 -18.88
N PHE A 470 2.25 31.70 -18.16
CA PHE A 470 1.20 30.70 -18.36
C PHE A 470 0.67 30.76 -19.80
N ALA A 471 0.35 31.95 -20.29
CA ALA A 471 -0.13 32.15 -21.65
C ALA A 471 0.92 31.75 -22.70
N ILE A 472 2.21 32.01 -22.48
CA ILE A 472 3.30 31.56 -23.37
C ILE A 472 3.28 30.03 -23.49
N VAL A 473 3.25 29.30 -22.36
CA VAL A 473 3.19 27.83 -22.39
C VAL A 473 1.88 27.34 -23.02
N PHE A 474 0.77 28.04 -22.78
CA PHE A 474 -0.54 27.73 -23.32
C PHE A 474 -0.57 27.84 -24.84
N TYR A 475 -0.13 28.96 -25.42
CA TYR A 475 -0.10 29.15 -26.88
C TYR A 475 1.00 28.33 -27.57
N TRP A 476 2.04 27.95 -26.83
CA TRP A 476 3.05 27.00 -27.32
C TRP A 476 2.55 25.56 -27.42
N THR A 477 1.61 25.15 -26.56
CA THR A 477 1.14 23.77 -26.48
C THR A 477 0.49 23.25 -27.78
N PRO A 478 -0.43 23.99 -28.43
CA PRO A 478 -1.04 23.56 -29.69
C PRO A 478 -0.04 23.35 -30.85
N PRO A 479 0.84 24.31 -31.22
CA PRO A 479 1.77 24.11 -32.32
C PRO A 479 2.76 22.97 -32.03
N HIS A 480 3.21 22.82 -30.77
CA HIS A 480 4.05 21.70 -30.34
C HIS A 480 3.34 20.36 -30.52
N PHE A 481 2.16 20.19 -29.92
CA PHE A 481 1.51 18.89 -29.87
C PHE A 481 0.84 18.51 -31.19
N TRP A 482 0.29 19.47 -31.94
CA TRP A 482 -0.28 19.18 -33.26
C TRP A 482 0.78 18.76 -34.27
N ALA A 483 2.02 19.27 -34.17
CA ALA A 483 3.14 18.75 -34.96
C ALA A 483 3.37 17.25 -34.70
N LEU A 484 3.32 16.83 -33.43
CA LEU A 484 3.38 15.41 -33.06
C LEU A 484 2.15 14.64 -33.55
N ALA A 485 0.96 15.24 -33.45
CA ALA A 485 -0.30 14.63 -33.86
C ALA A 485 -0.38 14.37 -35.36
N LEU A 486 0.21 15.23 -36.19
CA LEU A 486 0.36 15.00 -37.63
C LEU A 486 1.18 13.73 -37.90
N ARG A 487 2.32 13.56 -37.21
CA ARG A 487 3.17 12.38 -37.37
C ARG A 487 2.49 11.07 -36.95
N TYR A 488 1.67 11.12 -35.90
CA TYR A 488 0.97 9.95 -35.35
C TYR A 488 -0.53 9.96 -35.65
N ARG A 489 -0.95 10.61 -36.74
CA ARG A 489 -2.37 10.74 -37.13
C ARG A 489 -3.09 9.40 -37.19
N GLY A 490 -2.45 8.40 -37.81
CA GLY A 490 -3.00 7.05 -37.91
C GLY A 490 -3.22 6.36 -36.56
N ASP A 491 -2.32 6.57 -35.60
CA ASP A 491 -2.46 6.02 -34.25
C ASP A 491 -3.67 6.66 -33.52
N TYR A 492 -3.84 7.99 -33.63
CA TYR A 492 -5.00 8.68 -33.04
C TYR A 492 -6.32 8.28 -33.71
N ALA A 493 -6.32 8.08 -35.03
CA ALA A 493 -7.49 7.61 -35.77
C ALA A 493 -7.88 6.17 -35.35
N ALA A 494 -6.90 5.27 -35.22
CA ALA A 494 -7.12 3.89 -34.76
C ALA A 494 -7.73 3.84 -33.34
N ALA A 495 -7.26 4.72 -32.45
CA ALA A 495 -7.79 4.87 -31.10
C ALA A 495 -9.09 5.69 -31.01
N ARG A 496 -9.65 6.13 -32.15
CA ARG A 496 -10.85 6.99 -32.23
C ARG A 496 -10.75 8.26 -31.38
N VAL A 497 -9.54 8.80 -31.20
CA VAL A 497 -9.32 10.07 -30.51
C VAL A 497 -9.54 11.19 -31.51
N PRO A 498 -10.49 12.13 -31.28
CA PRO A 498 -10.86 13.18 -32.23
C PRO A 498 -9.81 14.31 -32.26
N MET A 499 -8.55 13.99 -32.53
CA MET A 499 -7.45 14.95 -32.64
C MET A 499 -7.63 15.84 -33.87
N LEU A 500 -7.25 17.12 -33.81
CA LEU A 500 -7.45 18.08 -34.91
C LEU A 500 -7.08 17.55 -36.32
N PRO A 501 -5.89 16.94 -36.56
CA PRO A 501 -5.54 16.37 -37.86
C PRO A 501 -6.40 15.17 -38.28
N VAL A 502 -7.01 14.44 -37.34
CA VAL A 502 -7.95 13.35 -37.65
C VAL A 502 -9.27 13.93 -38.14
N VAL A 503 -9.79 14.97 -37.47
CA VAL A 503 -11.13 15.54 -37.72
C VAL A 503 -11.14 16.56 -38.86
N ARG A 504 -10.14 17.45 -38.93
CA ARG A 504 -10.08 18.58 -39.87
C ARG A 504 -8.99 18.43 -40.94
N GLY A 505 -8.20 17.36 -40.88
CA GLY A 505 -7.14 17.09 -41.85
C GLY A 505 -5.85 17.88 -41.60
N GLU A 506 -4.86 17.59 -42.43
CA GLU A 506 -3.48 18.06 -42.25
C GLU A 506 -3.33 19.55 -42.59
N ALA A 507 -4.00 20.01 -43.65
CA ALA A 507 -3.94 21.40 -44.11
C ALA A 507 -4.48 22.39 -43.05
N GLU A 508 -5.66 22.12 -42.48
CA GLU A 508 -6.22 23.00 -41.43
C GLU A 508 -5.38 22.93 -40.15
N THR A 509 -4.88 21.74 -39.79
CA THR A 509 -3.98 21.60 -38.63
C THR A 509 -2.71 22.45 -38.82
N ALA A 510 -2.10 22.42 -40.01
CA ALA A 510 -0.93 23.25 -40.31
C ALA A 510 -1.25 24.75 -40.31
N ARG A 511 -2.43 25.16 -40.78
CA ARG A 511 -2.91 26.54 -40.67
C ARG A 511 -3.03 26.99 -39.21
N GLN A 512 -3.63 26.16 -38.36
CA GLN A 512 -3.77 26.44 -36.93
C GLN A 512 -2.41 26.49 -36.22
N ILE A 513 -1.47 25.62 -36.56
CA ILE A 513 -0.09 25.68 -36.06
C ILE A 513 0.53 27.06 -36.32
N VAL A 514 0.40 27.60 -37.55
CA VAL A 514 0.92 28.93 -37.89
C VAL A 514 0.21 30.03 -37.08
N LEU A 515 -1.12 30.00 -37.00
CA LEU A 515 -1.90 31.01 -36.26
C LEU A 515 -1.53 31.06 -34.78
N TYR A 516 -1.45 29.89 -34.13
CA TYR A 516 -1.04 29.81 -32.72
C TYR A 516 0.44 30.20 -32.52
N THR A 517 1.31 29.95 -33.49
CA THR A 517 2.71 30.42 -33.43
C THR A 517 2.79 31.95 -33.49
N VAL A 518 1.98 32.61 -34.32
CA VAL A 518 1.90 34.08 -34.34
C VAL A 518 1.35 34.62 -33.01
N ALA A 519 0.29 34.01 -32.47
CA ALA A 519 -0.25 34.39 -31.17
C ALA A 519 0.79 34.20 -30.04
N LEU A 520 1.53 33.09 -30.05
CA LEU A 520 2.63 32.82 -29.12
C LEU A 520 3.70 33.91 -29.16
N ILE A 521 4.11 34.36 -30.35
CA ILE A 521 5.11 35.43 -30.50
C ILE A 521 4.57 36.72 -29.89
N ALA A 522 3.33 37.10 -30.22
CA ALA A 522 2.70 38.30 -29.65
C ALA A 522 2.63 38.22 -28.12
N VAL A 523 2.20 37.08 -27.57
CA VAL A 523 2.11 36.85 -26.11
C VAL A 523 3.50 36.85 -25.45
N SER A 524 4.53 36.32 -26.10
CA SER A 524 5.89 36.37 -25.56
C SER A 524 6.39 37.82 -25.42
N LEU A 525 6.07 38.70 -26.36
CA LEU A 525 6.42 40.13 -26.26
C LEU A 525 5.67 40.86 -25.14
N LEU A 526 4.49 40.38 -24.72
CA LEU A 526 3.77 40.95 -23.57
C LEU A 526 4.53 40.78 -22.24
N LEU A 527 5.52 39.88 -22.18
CA LEU A 527 6.34 39.73 -20.98
C LEU A 527 7.25 40.95 -20.75
N LEU A 528 7.59 41.71 -21.80
CA LEU A 528 8.39 42.94 -21.73
C LEU A 528 7.76 43.95 -20.76
N PRO A 529 6.53 44.46 -20.99
CA PRO A 529 5.90 45.38 -20.04
C PRO A 529 5.39 44.68 -18.78
N ALA A 530 5.01 43.40 -18.84
CA ALA A 530 4.43 42.73 -17.68
C ALA A 530 5.47 42.47 -16.57
N ALA A 531 6.72 42.15 -16.94
CA ALA A 531 7.77 41.75 -16.01
C ALA A 531 9.03 42.63 -16.07
N GLY A 532 9.01 43.73 -16.84
CA GLY A 532 10.16 44.62 -17.00
C GLY A 532 11.35 43.97 -17.68
N MET A 533 11.11 43.11 -18.68
CA MET A 533 12.19 42.41 -19.39
C MET A 533 13.01 43.37 -20.28
N GLY A 534 14.30 43.07 -20.38
CA GLY A 534 15.33 43.85 -21.03
C GLY A 534 15.68 43.41 -22.45
N TRP A 535 16.85 43.86 -22.91
CA TRP A 535 17.36 43.56 -24.26
C TRP A 535 17.64 42.07 -24.49
N ILE A 536 18.11 41.35 -23.47
CA ILE A 536 18.42 39.91 -23.61
C ILE A 536 17.15 39.15 -23.98
N TYR A 537 16.06 39.34 -23.23
CA TYR A 537 14.80 38.67 -23.52
C TYR A 537 14.20 39.14 -24.84
N LEU A 538 14.22 40.45 -25.14
CA LEU A 538 13.65 40.99 -26.38
C LEU A 538 14.30 40.35 -27.62
N VAL A 539 15.63 40.33 -27.69
CA VAL A 539 16.37 39.75 -28.81
C VAL A 539 16.08 38.26 -28.92
N ALA A 540 16.10 37.54 -27.79
CA ALA A 540 15.77 36.11 -27.77
C ALA A 540 14.35 35.83 -28.26
N ALA A 541 13.35 36.56 -27.77
CA ALA A 541 11.94 36.38 -28.13
C ALA A 541 11.70 36.60 -29.64
N VAL A 542 12.30 37.64 -30.22
CA VAL A 542 12.19 37.95 -31.66
C VAL A 542 12.90 36.90 -32.51
N VAL A 543 14.15 36.55 -32.20
CA VAL A 543 14.94 35.60 -33.00
C VAL A 543 14.36 34.19 -32.92
N LEU A 544 14.07 33.69 -31.71
CA LEU A 544 13.49 32.38 -31.50
C LEU A 544 12.07 32.31 -32.10
N GLY A 545 11.27 33.37 -31.93
CA GLY A 545 9.95 33.48 -32.52
C GLY A 545 9.96 33.43 -34.04
N GLY A 546 10.85 34.19 -34.67
CA GLY A 546 11.05 34.16 -36.12
C GLY A 546 11.47 32.79 -36.65
N PHE A 547 12.38 32.10 -35.96
CA PHE A 547 12.80 30.75 -36.32
C PHE A 547 11.65 29.73 -36.18
N PHE A 548 10.85 29.85 -35.11
CA PHE A 548 9.72 28.96 -34.90
C PHE A 548 8.61 29.20 -35.94
N LEU A 549 8.32 30.46 -36.28
CA LEU A 549 7.38 30.81 -37.34
C LEU A 549 7.83 30.30 -38.70
N ARG A 550 9.12 30.46 -39.06
CA ARG A 550 9.69 29.90 -40.28
C ARG A 550 9.47 28.38 -40.33
N SER A 551 9.73 27.68 -39.23
CA SER A 551 9.52 26.24 -39.13
C SER A 551 8.04 25.86 -39.32
N ALA A 552 7.12 26.64 -38.75
CA ALA A 552 5.67 26.43 -38.90
C ALA A 552 5.21 26.65 -40.35
N LEU A 553 5.74 27.66 -41.03
CA LEU A 553 5.46 27.92 -42.46
C LEU A 553 6.00 26.81 -43.36
N LEU A 554 7.21 26.31 -43.08
CA LEU A 554 7.78 25.16 -43.80
C LEU A 554 6.94 23.90 -43.59
N LEU A 555 6.45 23.66 -42.38
CA LEU A 555 5.51 22.57 -42.12
C LEU A 555 4.22 22.72 -42.93
N ARG A 556 3.67 23.94 -42.99
CA ARG A 556 2.47 24.20 -43.79
C ARG A 556 2.67 23.95 -45.28
N ALA A 557 3.84 24.28 -45.82
CA ALA A 557 4.19 23.97 -47.21
C ALA A 557 4.38 22.47 -47.44
N ASP A 558 4.89 21.73 -46.45
CA ASP A 558 5.15 20.27 -46.51
C ASP A 558 4.01 19.42 -45.90
N ALA A 559 2.83 20.00 -45.68
CA ALA A 559 1.77 19.36 -44.89
C ALA A 559 1.39 17.97 -45.41
N ALA A 560 1.41 17.78 -46.73
CA ALA A 560 1.07 16.52 -47.40
C ALA A 560 2.14 15.41 -47.27
N ASN A 561 3.41 15.75 -47.03
CA ASN A 561 4.48 14.75 -46.91
C ASN A 561 4.83 14.44 -45.45
N GLY A 562 4.48 15.33 -44.52
CA GLY A 562 4.63 15.15 -43.08
C GLY A 562 6.09 15.06 -42.57
N ARG A 563 7.10 15.41 -43.39
CA ARG A 563 8.52 15.34 -43.01
C ARG A 563 8.88 16.47 -42.05
N ALA A 564 8.35 17.67 -42.28
CA ALA A 564 8.57 18.84 -41.45
C ALA A 564 7.94 18.76 -40.05
N ALA A 565 6.96 17.87 -39.83
CA ALA A 565 6.22 17.75 -38.58
C ALA A 565 7.12 17.39 -37.38
N ILE A 566 8.03 16.43 -37.54
CA ILE A 566 8.94 16.04 -36.46
C ILE A 566 10.02 17.09 -36.22
N SER A 567 10.40 17.84 -37.25
CA SER A 567 11.37 18.94 -37.15
C SER A 567 10.80 20.09 -36.31
N LEU A 568 9.57 20.52 -36.63
CA LEU A 568 8.84 21.53 -35.86
C LEU A 568 8.67 21.11 -34.40
N PHE A 569 8.30 19.84 -34.15
CA PHE A 569 8.19 19.32 -32.79
C PHE A 569 9.50 19.49 -32.00
N ARG A 570 10.66 19.18 -32.59
CA ARG A 570 11.96 19.39 -31.92
C ARG A 570 12.27 20.87 -31.74
N HIS A 571 12.08 21.69 -32.77
CA HIS A 571 12.32 23.13 -32.71
C HIS A 571 11.46 23.81 -31.64
N SER A 572 10.22 23.36 -31.43
CA SER A 572 9.35 23.90 -30.40
C SER A 572 9.87 23.64 -28.98
N ILE A 573 10.55 22.51 -28.73
CA ILE A 573 11.19 22.24 -27.43
C ILE A 573 12.37 23.19 -27.25
N SER A 574 13.23 23.32 -28.27
CA SER A 574 14.37 24.27 -28.24
C SER A 574 13.90 25.71 -28.03
N TYR A 575 12.82 26.12 -28.70
CA TYR A 575 12.21 27.45 -28.53
C TYR A 575 11.84 27.70 -27.07
N LEU A 576 11.07 26.80 -26.45
CA LEU A 576 10.59 26.99 -25.08
C LEU A 576 11.77 27.01 -24.09
N THR A 577 12.73 26.10 -24.26
CA THR A 577 13.91 26.03 -23.40
C THR A 577 14.76 27.28 -23.47
N LEU A 578 15.09 27.74 -24.68
CA LEU A 578 15.93 28.92 -24.86
C LEU A 578 15.21 30.21 -24.45
N LEU A 579 13.90 30.30 -24.67
CA LEU A 579 13.11 31.46 -24.26
C LEU A 579 13.07 31.58 -22.73
N PHE A 580 12.79 30.50 -22.00
CA PHE A 580 12.81 30.53 -20.53
C PHE A 580 14.23 30.69 -19.97
N ALA A 581 15.26 30.16 -20.63
CA ALA A 581 16.64 30.46 -20.26
C ALA A 581 16.95 31.97 -20.41
N ALA A 582 16.43 32.62 -21.46
CA ALA A 582 16.55 34.07 -21.63
C ALA A 582 15.80 34.85 -20.55
N VAL A 583 14.63 34.38 -20.11
CA VAL A 583 13.90 34.96 -18.95
C VAL A 583 14.78 34.97 -17.70
N ALA A 584 15.40 33.84 -17.35
CA ALA A 584 16.29 33.76 -16.20
C ALA A 584 17.54 34.64 -16.37
N ALA A 585 18.17 34.58 -17.54
CA ALA A 585 19.39 35.34 -17.82
C ALA A 585 19.15 36.86 -17.72
N ASP A 586 18.04 37.34 -18.28
CA ASP A 586 17.70 38.76 -18.24
C ASP A 586 17.32 39.24 -16.83
N ALA A 587 16.58 38.42 -16.08
CA ALA A 587 16.27 38.70 -14.67
C ALA A 587 17.52 38.82 -13.78
N LEU A 588 18.58 38.07 -14.10
CA LEU A 588 19.84 38.07 -13.36
C LEU A 588 20.81 39.17 -13.81
N LEU A 589 20.94 39.38 -15.12
CA LEU A 589 21.95 40.30 -15.69
C LEU A 589 21.44 41.73 -15.87
N ARG A 590 20.11 41.91 -15.97
CA ARG A 590 19.40 43.20 -16.02
C ARG A 590 19.98 44.20 -17.02
N PHE A 591 19.68 44.01 -18.32
CA PHE A 591 19.96 44.99 -19.37
C PHE A 591 18.68 45.73 -19.77
N PRO A 592 18.29 46.82 -19.06
CA PRO A 592 17.01 47.48 -19.26
C PRO A 592 16.86 48.10 -20.66
N LEU A 593 15.60 48.21 -21.12
CA LEU A 593 15.27 48.84 -22.41
C LEU A 593 15.28 50.37 -22.35
N ALA A 594 15.08 50.94 -21.15
CA ALA A 594 15.18 52.36 -20.81
C ALA A 594 15.35 52.52 -19.30
#